data_AF-Q6C2K1-F1
#
_entry.id   AF-Q6C2K1-F1
#
_cell.length_a   1.000
_cell.length_b   1.000
_cell.length_c   1.000
_cell.angle_alpha   90.00
_cell.angle_beta   90.00
_cell.angle_gamma   90.00
#
_symmetry.space_group_name_H-M   'P 1'
#
loop_
_entity.id
_entity.type
_entity.pdbx_description
1 polymer ?
#
loop_
_entity_poly.entity_id
_entity_poly.type
_entity_poly.pdbx_seq_one_letter_code
_entity_poly.pdbx_strand_id
1 'polypeptide(L)'
;MGKAEFGTPKYIANRMKSRGLQKLKWFCQVCEKQCRDENGYKCHVQSESHQRQMLLLGENARKHIGQYSRDFQTDFLSQLRMSHGEKRVNANRFYNEYIQNKEHVHMNATQWASLSAFVKHLADKKICHVEETDKEGLTIAYIDNSAASLERKQMAAKKSGAEDTETMERKRIEAEVKKAKENGVVEEVKEAVLTKTDAPIQLSLGLKKAETQPEKPKVKKNPFGAAKSKVSKPKPEKAEKDDVFKKLMLQDMKRR
;
A
#
# COMPACT_ATOMS: atom_id res chain seq x y z
N MET A 1 37.04 -14.67 -2.75
CA MET A 1 36.90 -13.35 -2.08
C MET A 1 35.95 -13.51 -0.91
N GLY A 2 36.44 -13.35 0.33
CA GLY A 2 35.62 -13.50 1.54
C GLY A 2 34.49 -12.46 1.62
N LYS A 3 33.36 -12.85 2.22
CA LYS A 3 32.27 -11.92 2.55
C LYS A 3 32.80 -10.91 3.58
N ALA A 4 32.55 -9.62 3.36
CA ALA A 4 32.91 -8.60 4.35
C ALA A 4 32.00 -8.73 5.58
N GLU A 5 32.59 -8.59 6.78
CA GLU A 5 31.86 -8.70 8.05
C GLU A 5 30.80 -7.60 8.20
N PHE A 6 29.70 -7.92 8.88
CA PHE A 6 28.59 -7.01 9.06
C PHE A 6 29.03 -5.76 9.85
N GLY A 7 28.74 -4.57 9.31
CA GLY A 7 29.08 -3.29 9.95
C GLY A 7 30.47 -2.73 9.61
N THR A 8 31.36 -3.49 8.96
CA THR A 8 32.66 -2.96 8.52
C THR A 8 32.47 -1.88 7.43
N PRO A 9 33.34 -0.85 7.32
CA PRO A 9 33.27 0.13 6.24
C PRO A 9 33.24 -0.49 4.84
N LYS A 10 33.92 -1.63 4.65
CA LYS A 10 33.88 -2.42 3.41
C LYS A 10 32.50 -3.03 3.13
N TYR A 11 31.79 -3.50 4.16
CA TYR A 11 30.43 -4.00 4.05
C TYR A 11 29.45 -2.88 3.72
N ILE A 12 29.56 -1.73 4.40
CA ILE A 12 28.73 -0.56 4.11
C ILE A 12 29.00 -0.04 2.70
N ALA A 13 30.26 0.08 2.28
CA ALA A 13 30.63 0.50 0.93
C ALA A 13 30.11 -0.47 -0.14
N ASN A 14 30.16 -1.79 0.10
CA ASN A 14 29.59 -2.79 -0.80
C ASN A 14 28.07 -2.68 -0.88
N ARG A 15 27.40 -2.46 0.26
CA ARG A 15 25.94 -2.25 0.31
C ARG A 15 25.53 -0.94 -0.36
N MET A 16 26.29 0.13 -0.22
CA MET A 16 26.05 1.39 -0.93
C MET A 16 26.26 1.24 -2.44
N LYS A 17 27.32 0.53 -2.87
CA LYS A 17 27.58 0.24 -4.29
C LYS A 17 26.51 -0.66 -4.92
N SER A 18 25.92 -1.58 -4.15
CA SER A 18 24.83 -2.45 -4.62
C SER A 18 23.46 -1.79 -4.58
N ARG A 19 23.24 -0.78 -3.71
CA ARG A 19 22.01 0.04 -3.68
C ARG A 19 21.91 1.05 -4.83
N GLY A 20 23.04 1.43 -5.43
CA GLY A 20 23.06 2.24 -6.65
C GLY A 20 22.28 1.58 -7.80
N LEU A 21 21.74 2.42 -8.69
CA LEU A 21 20.85 2.22 -9.84
C LEU A 21 21.23 1.08 -10.82
N GLN A 22 21.43 -0.14 -10.32
CA GLN A 22 21.71 -1.33 -11.11
C GLN A 22 20.39 -2.06 -11.33
N LYS A 23 20.03 -2.23 -12.61
CA LYS A 23 18.85 -2.99 -13.04
C LYS A 23 18.93 -4.40 -12.46
N LEU A 24 17.85 -4.88 -11.87
CA LEU A 24 17.71 -6.24 -11.32
C LEU A 24 17.80 -7.35 -12.37
N LYS A 25 17.94 -6.99 -13.65
CA LYS A 25 18.14 -7.93 -14.76
C LYS A 25 19.32 -8.89 -14.55
N TRP A 26 20.37 -8.48 -13.82
CA TRP A 26 21.59 -9.26 -13.60
C TRP A 26 21.71 -9.82 -12.17
N PHE A 27 20.59 -10.13 -11.51
CA PHE A 27 20.56 -10.73 -10.18
C PHE A 27 20.44 -12.26 -10.26
N CYS A 28 21.23 -12.99 -9.47
CA CYS A 28 21.09 -14.43 -9.31
C CYS A 28 20.38 -14.75 -7.99
N GLN A 29 19.17 -15.34 -8.06
CA GLN A 29 18.40 -15.74 -6.88
C GLN A 29 19.12 -16.80 -6.05
N VAL A 30 19.74 -17.78 -6.71
CA VAL A 30 20.36 -18.93 -6.04
C VAL A 30 21.58 -18.53 -5.22
N CYS A 31 22.37 -17.59 -5.75
CA CYS A 31 23.57 -17.11 -5.09
C CYS A 31 23.33 -15.83 -4.27
N GLU A 32 22.10 -15.30 -4.29
CA GLU A 32 21.70 -14.00 -3.73
C GLU A 32 22.68 -12.87 -4.12
N LYS A 33 23.14 -12.90 -5.37
CA LYS A 33 24.24 -12.07 -5.85
C LYS A 33 23.78 -11.16 -6.98
N GLN A 34 23.88 -9.86 -6.73
CA GLN A 34 23.73 -8.86 -7.78
C GLN A 34 25.02 -8.75 -8.60
N CYS A 35 24.94 -9.05 -9.89
CA CYS A 35 26.00 -8.75 -10.85
C CYS A 35 25.79 -7.34 -11.43
N ARG A 36 26.89 -6.67 -11.77
CA ARG A 36 26.88 -5.27 -12.23
C ARG A 36 26.43 -5.15 -13.70
N ASP A 37 26.95 -6.05 -14.54
CA ASP A 37 26.78 -6.04 -15.99
C ASP A 37 26.49 -7.45 -16.51
N GLU A 38 26.06 -7.54 -17.78
CA GLU A 38 25.77 -8.80 -18.46
C GLU A 38 26.95 -9.77 -18.43
N ASN A 39 28.16 -9.28 -18.71
CA ASN A 39 29.37 -10.10 -18.70
C ASN A 39 29.65 -10.64 -17.29
N GLY A 40 29.44 -9.81 -16.26
CA GLY A 40 29.58 -10.24 -14.87
C GLY A 40 28.60 -11.34 -14.49
N TYR A 41 27.38 -11.29 -15.02
CA TYR A 41 26.38 -12.34 -14.83
C TYR A 41 26.78 -13.64 -15.55
N LYS A 42 27.24 -13.56 -16.80
CA LYS A 42 27.74 -14.73 -17.55
C LYS A 42 28.89 -15.43 -16.84
N CYS A 43 29.91 -14.68 -16.42
CA CYS A 43 31.02 -15.23 -15.64
C CYS A 43 30.56 -15.81 -14.29
N HIS A 44 29.54 -15.21 -13.66
CA HIS A 44 28.98 -15.74 -12.42
C HIS A 44 28.30 -17.09 -12.61
N VAL A 45 27.44 -17.23 -13.61
CA VAL A 45 26.75 -18.49 -13.93
C VAL A 45 27.74 -19.59 -14.31
N GLN A 46 28.84 -19.24 -14.99
CA GLN A 46 29.91 -20.18 -15.35
C GLN A 46 30.85 -20.52 -14.17
N SER A 47 30.82 -19.77 -13.09
CA SER A 47 31.72 -19.99 -11.96
C SER A 47 31.36 -21.27 -11.19
N GLU A 48 32.37 -21.98 -10.68
CA GLU A 48 32.17 -23.19 -9.88
C GLU A 48 31.26 -22.96 -8.67
N SER A 49 31.32 -21.77 -8.06
CA SER A 49 30.47 -21.43 -6.91
C SER A 49 28.98 -21.51 -7.23
N HIS A 50 28.58 -21.01 -8.41
CA HIS A 50 27.20 -21.08 -8.86
C HIS A 50 26.82 -22.52 -9.22
N GLN A 51 27.70 -23.24 -9.92
CA GLN A 51 27.47 -24.63 -10.31
C GLN A 51 27.31 -25.57 -9.11
N ARG A 52 28.11 -25.38 -8.05
CA ARG A 52 27.96 -26.14 -6.80
C ARG A 52 26.60 -25.88 -6.14
N GLN A 53 26.16 -24.62 -6.10
CA GLN A 53 24.84 -24.29 -5.56
C GLN A 53 23.69 -24.83 -6.43
N MET A 54 23.86 -24.84 -7.76
CA MET A 54 22.91 -25.49 -8.68
C MET A 54 22.81 -26.99 -8.41
N LEU A 55 23.93 -27.67 -8.15
CA LEU A 55 23.92 -29.11 -7.85
C LEU A 55 23.17 -29.41 -6.55
N LEU A 56 23.44 -28.63 -5.50
CA LEU A 56 22.72 -28.74 -4.21
C LEU A 56 21.22 -28.49 -4.37
N LEU A 57 20.83 -27.51 -5.18
CA LEU A 57 19.43 -27.27 -5.50
C LEU A 57 18.83 -28.41 -6.33
N GLY A 58 19.59 -29.02 -7.23
CA GLY A 58 19.14 -30.13 -8.07
C GLY A 58 18.66 -31.34 -7.26
N GLU A 59 19.33 -31.65 -6.15
CA GLU A 59 18.96 -32.77 -5.25
C GLU A 59 17.57 -32.59 -4.60
N ASN A 60 17.14 -31.34 -4.36
CA ASN A 60 15.88 -31.03 -3.67
C ASN A 60 15.08 -29.90 -4.36
N ALA A 61 15.11 -29.83 -5.69
CA ALA A 61 14.61 -28.68 -6.46
C ALA A 61 13.15 -28.33 -6.11
N ARG A 62 12.30 -29.35 -5.95
CA ARG A 62 10.87 -29.17 -5.63
C ARG A 62 10.65 -28.49 -4.28
N LYS A 63 11.47 -28.81 -3.27
CA LYS A 63 11.37 -28.20 -1.94
C LYS A 63 11.80 -26.73 -1.98
N HIS A 64 12.91 -26.43 -2.66
CA HIS A 64 13.40 -25.06 -2.79
C HIS A 64 12.45 -24.17 -3.60
N ILE A 65 11.92 -24.66 -4.73
CA ILE A 65 10.89 -23.94 -5.50
C ILE A 65 9.64 -23.71 -4.65
N GLY A 66 9.23 -24.69 -3.85
CA GLY A 66 8.11 -24.57 -2.93
C GLY A 66 8.36 -23.57 -1.78
N GLN A 67 9.59 -23.42 -1.31
CA GLN A 67 9.98 -22.37 -0.35
C GLN A 67 9.93 -20.99 -1.01
N TYR A 68 10.60 -20.80 -2.16
CA TYR A 68 10.58 -19.54 -2.90
C TYR A 68 9.16 -19.10 -3.26
N SER A 69 8.29 -20.04 -3.63
CA SER A 69 6.89 -19.75 -3.93
C SER A 69 6.11 -19.29 -2.70
N ARG A 70 6.38 -19.87 -1.53
CA ARG A 70 5.78 -19.43 -0.26
C ARG A 70 6.28 -18.05 0.14
N ASP A 71 7.58 -17.84 0.10
CA ASP A 71 8.22 -16.57 0.45
C ASP A 71 7.71 -15.44 -0.46
N PHE A 72 7.68 -15.69 -1.78
CA PHE A 72 7.09 -14.78 -2.75
C PHE A 72 5.64 -14.46 -2.44
N GLN A 73 4.80 -15.47 -2.17
CA GLN A 73 3.39 -15.23 -1.85
C GLN A 73 3.24 -14.39 -0.57
N THR A 74 4.00 -14.69 0.48
CA THR A 74 3.92 -13.95 1.75
C THR A 74 4.36 -12.51 1.61
N ASP A 75 5.46 -12.27 0.89
CA ASP A 75 6.04 -10.96 0.70
C ASP A 75 5.19 -10.09 -0.25
N PHE A 76 4.72 -10.67 -1.35
CA PHE A 76 3.79 -10.02 -2.27
C PHE A 76 2.50 -9.57 -1.56
N LEU A 77 1.92 -10.43 -0.71
CA LEU A 77 0.74 -10.09 0.08
C LEU A 77 1.04 -9.05 1.17
N SER A 78 2.20 -9.13 1.83
CA SER A 78 2.64 -8.15 2.81
C SER A 78 2.74 -6.76 2.18
N GLN A 79 3.40 -6.65 1.02
CA GLN A 79 3.53 -5.38 0.32
C GLN A 79 2.17 -4.88 -0.20
N LEU A 80 1.30 -5.76 -0.70
CA LEU A 80 -0.03 -5.39 -1.18
C LEU A 80 -0.90 -4.82 -0.05
N ARG A 81 -0.82 -5.42 1.15
CA ARG A 81 -1.47 -4.91 2.37
C ARG A 81 -0.94 -3.54 2.77
N MET A 82 0.38 -3.33 2.67
CA MET A 82 1.01 -2.06 3.07
C MET A 82 0.74 -0.92 2.08
N SER A 83 0.74 -1.18 0.77
CA SER A 83 0.66 -0.12 -0.25
C SER A 83 -0.76 0.23 -0.69
N HIS A 84 -1.63 -0.77 -0.88
CA HIS A 84 -2.93 -0.58 -1.54
C HIS A 84 -4.12 -1.02 -0.70
N GLY A 85 -3.94 -2.03 0.16
CA GLY A 85 -5.03 -2.59 0.96
C GLY A 85 -6.16 -3.07 0.05
N GLU A 86 -7.35 -2.50 0.22
CA GLU A 86 -8.57 -2.92 -0.51
C GLU A 86 -8.76 -2.26 -1.88
N LYS A 87 -7.87 -1.35 -2.27
CA LYS A 87 -7.99 -0.66 -3.56
C LYS A 87 -7.66 -1.63 -4.71
N ARG A 88 -8.44 -1.54 -5.79
CA ARG A 88 -8.16 -2.27 -7.04
C ARG A 88 -6.92 -1.66 -7.71
N VAL A 89 -5.93 -2.50 -7.99
CA VAL A 89 -4.68 -2.09 -8.64
C VAL A 89 -4.32 -3.05 -9.75
N ASN A 90 -3.75 -2.52 -10.84
CA ASN A 90 -3.23 -3.31 -11.93
C ASN A 90 -2.06 -4.21 -11.46
N ALA A 91 -2.18 -5.52 -11.68
CA ALA A 91 -1.20 -6.50 -11.25
C ALA A 91 0.19 -6.25 -11.85
N ASN A 92 0.29 -5.86 -13.12
CA ASN A 92 1.57 -5.61 -13.78
C ASN A 92 2.29 -4.40 -13.18
N ARG A 93 1.54 -3.34 -12.89
CA ARG A 93 2.08 -2.15 -12.23
C ARG A 93 2.58 -2.50 -10.83
N PHE A 94 1.75 -3.20 -10.05
CA PHE A 94 2.12 -3.61 -8.71
C PHE A 94 3.34 -4.55 -8.70
N TYR A 95 3.40 -5.51 -9.62
CA TYR A 95 4.57 -6.40 -9.74
C TYR A 95 5.85 -5.62 -10.07
N ASN A 96 5.78 -4.60 -10.93
CA ASN A 96 6.93 -3.74 -11.22
C ASN A 96 7.38 -2.91 -10.01
N GLU A 97 6.46 -2.52 -9.12
CA GLU A 97 6.77 -1.86 -7.84
C GLU A 97 7.37 -2.86 -6.83
N TYR A 98 6.85 -4.08 -6.80
CA TYR A 98 7.34 -5.18 -5.97
C TYR A 98 8.81 -5.53 -6.28
N ILE A 99 9.15 -5.70 -7.57
CA ILE A 99 10.51 -6.02 -8.01
C ILE A 99 11.46 -4.81 -7.94
N GLN A 100 11.12 -3.67 -7.34
CA GLN A 100 12.11 -2.61 -7.13
C GLN A 100 13.09 -2.95 -6.02
N ASN A 101 12.63 -3.73 -5.04
CA ASN A 101 13.44 -4.20 -3.94
C ASN A 101 14.20 -5.46 -4.35
N LYS A 102 15.49 -5.48 -4.03
CA LYS A 102 16.40 -6.59 -4.40
C LYS A 102 16.32 -7.78 -3.45
N GLU A 103 15.79 -7.55 -2.26
CA GLU A 103 15.61 -8.55 -1.21
C GLU A 103 14.37 -9.42 -1.48
N HIS A 104 13.51 -9.00 -2.41
CA HIS A 104 12.30 -9.70 -2.80
C HIS A 104 12.61 -10.84 -3.77
N VAL A 105 11.87 -11.94 -3.65
CA VAL A 105 12.00 -13.09 -4.54
C VAL A 105 11.42 -12.75 -5.91
N HIS A 106 12.17 -12.96 -6.99
CA HIS A 106 11.65 -12.77 -8.33
C HIS A 106 10.73 -13.92 -8.76
N MET A 107 9.70 -13.62 -9.57
CA MET A 107 8.74 -14.62 -10.07
C MET A 107 9.42 -15.80 -10.81
N ASN A 108 10.55 -15.56 -11.48
CA ASN A 108 11.32 -16.59 -12.19
C ASN A 108 11.80 -17.74 -11.27
N ALA A 109 11.89 -17.51 -9.97
CA ALA A 109 12.31 -18.52 -8.99
C ALA A 109 11.13 -19.33 -8.41
N THR A 110 9.90 -18.98 -8.79
CA THR A 110 8.68 -19.61 -8.26
C THR A 110 8.12 -20.66 -9.22
N GLN A 111 7.10 -21.40 -8.76
CA GLN A 111 6.38 -22.37 -9.59
C GLN A 111 5.49 -21.74 -10.68
N TRP A 112 5.30 -20.40 -10.68
CA TRP A 112 4.40 -19.72 -11.60
C TRP A 112 5.15 -19.16 -12.80
N ALA A 113 4.80 -19.62 -14.00
CA ALA A 113 5.45 -19.19 -15.25
C ALA A 113 5.08 -17.76 -15.69
N SER A 114 3.95 -17.23 -15.22
CA SER A 114 3.48 -15.88 -15.56
C SER A 114 2.72 -15.25 -14.40
N LEU A 115 2.67 -13.92 -14.39
CA LEU A 115 1.94 -13.15 -13.38
C LEU A 115 0.45 -13.54 -13.38
N SER A 116 -0.13 -13.75 -14.56
CA SER A 116 -1.52 -14.18 -14.70
C SER A 116 -1.78 -15.53 -14.04
N ALA A 117 -0.84 -16.48 -14.13
CA ALA A 117 -0.95 -17.78 -13.47
C ALA A 117 -0.91 -17.63 -11.94
N PHE A 118 -0.05 -16.75 -11.41
CA PHE A 118 0.00 -16.45 -9.99
C PHE A 118 -1.29 -15.78 -9.49
N VAL A 119 -1.81 -14.81 -10.24
CA VAL A 119 -3.06 -14.09 -9.92
C VAL A 119 -4.26 -15.05 -9.91
N LYS A 120 -4.34 -15.99 -10.87
CA LYS A 120 -5.37 -17.05 -10.87
C LYS A 120 -5.29 -17.90 -9.60
N HIS A 121 -4.10 -18.31 -9.20
CA HIS A 121 -3.90 -19.06 -7.96
C HIS A 121 -4.28 -18.25 -6.69
N LEU A 122 -4.13 -16.92 -6.70
CA LEU A 122 -4.63 -16.06 -5.61
C LEU A 122 -6.16 -15.98 -5.58
N ALA A 123 -6.81 -16.01 -6.76
CA ALA A 123 -8.27 -16.07 -6.88
C ALA A 123 -8.80 -17.41 -6.36
N ASP A 124 -8.15 -18.53 -6.71
CA ASP A 124 -8.52 -19.87 -6.22
C ASP A 124 -8.46 -19.96 -4.69
N LYS A 125 -7.42 -19.35 -4.09
CA LYS A 125 -7.27 -19.26 -2.64
C LYS A 125 -8.19 -18.24 -1.97
N LYS A 126 -8.95 -17.45 -2.75
CA LYS A 126 -9.85 -16.37 -2.29
C LYS A 126 -9.17 -15.34 -1.38
N ILE A 127 -7.88 -15.07 -1.60
CA ILE A 127 -7.12 -14.06 -0.84
C ILE A 127 -7.24 -12.69 -1.50
N CYS A 128 -7.30 -12.67 -2.84
CA CYS A 128 -7.44 -11.46 -3.63
C CYS A 128 -8.65 -11.58 -4.55
N HIS A 129 -9.40 -10.49 -4.68
CA HIS A 129 -10.39 -10.33 -5.72
C HIS A 129 -9.66 -9.98 -7.01
N VAL A 130 -9.92 -10.76 -8.07
CA VAL A 130 -9.28 -10.60 -9.37
C VAL A 130 -10.34 -10.22 -10.37
N GLU A 131 -10.13 -9.10 -11.06
CA GLU A 131 -10.98 -8.66 -12.16
C GLU A 131 -10.12 -8.45 -13.40
N GLU A 132 -10.53 -9.05 -14.51
CA GLU A 132 -9.92 -8.82 -15.81
C GLU A 132 -10.61 -7.61 -16.46
N THR A 133 -9.86 -6.53 -16.69
CA THR A 133 -10.37 -5.32 -17.33
C THR A 133 -9.77 -5.18 -18.73
N ASP A 134 -10.60 -4.89 -19.73
CA ASP A 134 -10.19 -4.86 -21.15
C ASP A 134 -9.08 -3.86 -21.48
N LYS A 135 -8.98 -2.76 -20.72
CA LYS A 135 -8.04 -1.65 -21.00
C LYS A 135 -6.69 -1.77 -20.31
N GLU A 136 -6.64 -2.34 -19.11
CA GLU A 136 -5.44 -2.34 -18.26
C GLU A 136 -4.97 -3.75 -17.86
N GLY A 137 -5.72 -4.79 -18.21
CA GLY A 137 -5.40 -6.19 -17.91
C GLY A 137 -5.92 -6.64 -16.54
N LEU A 138 -5.18 -7.56 -15.91
CA LEU A 138 -5.57 -8.14 -14.61
C LEU A 138 -5.41 -7.11 -13.49
N THR A 139 -6.51 -6.81 -12.81
CA THR A 139 -6.52 -6.02 -11.59
C THR A 139 -6.71 -6.92 -10.38
N ILE A 140 -6.02 -6.60 -9.29
CA ILE A 140 -6.05 -7.31 -8.01
C ILE A 140 -6.49 -6.34 -6.91
N ALA A 141 -7.35 -6.82 -6.02
CA ALA A 141 -7.67 -6.16 -4.76
C ALA A 141 -7.51 -7.16 -3.61
N TYR A 142 -6.80 -6.77 -2.56
CA TYR A 142 -6.61 -7.65 -1.41
C TYR A 142 -7.90 -7.73 -0.58
N ILE A 143 -8.26 -8.94 -0.18
CA ILE A 143 -9.41 -9.18 0.70
C ILE A 143 -8.88 -9.28 2.14
N ASP A 144 -9.10 -8.24 2.94
CA ASP A 144 -8.72 -8.25 4.35
C ASP A 144 -9.75 -9.02 5.19
N ASN A 145 -9.44 -10.30 5.44
CA ASN A 145 -10.21 -11.21 6.29
C ASN A 145 -9.75 -11.18 7.76
N SER A 146 -8.88 -10.27 8.17
CA SER A 146 -8.46 -10.18 9.57
C SER A 146 -9.62 -9.69 10.46
N ALA A 147 -9.72 -10.25 11.68
CA ALA A 147 -10.78 -9.92 12.64
C ALA A 147 -10.85 -8.40 12.91
N ALA A 148 -9.70 -7.74 13.06
CA ALA A 148 -9.61 -6.29 13.27
C ALA A 148 -10.12 -5.44 12.08
N SER A 149 -10.14 -6.00 10.87
CA SER A 149 -10.68 -5.33 9.68
C SER A 149 -12.18 -5.60 9.53
N LEU A 150 -12.63 -6.81 9.87
CA LEU A 150 -14.06 -7.13 9.97
C LEU A 150 -14.73 -6.29 11.06
N GLU A 151 -14.11 -6.10 12.22
CA GLU A 151 -14.62 -5.24 13.29
C GLU A 151 -14.71 -3.78 12.85
N ARG A 152 -13.69 -3.27 12.13
CA ARG A 152 -13.75 -1.91 11.55
C ARG A 152 -14.86 -1.76 10.53
N LYS A 153 -15.06 -2.75 9.65
CA LYS A 153 -16.15 -2.78 8.68
C LYS A 153 -17.52 -2.88 9.35
N GLN A 154 -17.66 -3.73 10.38
CA GLN A 154 -18.90 -3.87 11.14
C GLN A 154 -19.20 -2.61 11.95
N MET A 155 -18.20 -1.97 12.56
CA MET A 155 -18.36 -0.70 13.27
C MET A 155 -18.73 0.43 12.30
N ALA A 156 -18.10 0.48 11.13
CA ALA A 156 -18.46 1.43 10.08
C ALA A 156 -19.89 1.20 9.57
N ALA A 157 -20.30 -0.05 9.34
CA ALA A 157 -21.65 -0.40 8.91
C ALA A 157 -22.71 -0.14 10.00
N LYS A 158 -22.38 -0.39 11.27
CA LYS A 158 -23.24 -0.05 12.41
C LYS A 158 -23.37 1.47 12.56
N LYS A 159 -22.29 2.22 12.35
CA LYS A 159 -22.31 3.68 12.41
C LYS A 159 -23.12 4.28 11.25
N SER A 160 -22.92 3.82 10.01
CA SER A 160 -23.73 4.27 8.88
C SER A 160 -25.19 3.88 9.04
N GLY A 161 -25.48 2.68 9.54
CA GLY A 161 -26.85 2.26 9.85
C GLY A 161 -27.50 3.11 10.95
N ALA A 162 -26.73 3.50 11.99
CA ALA A 162 -27.20 4.39 13.04
C ALA A 162 -27.45 5.82 12.53
N GLU A 163 -26.57 6.35 11.67
CA GLU A 163 -26.75 7.65 11.02
C GLU A 163 -28.00 7.66 10.11
N ASP A 164 -28.24 6.57 9.36
CA ASP A 164 -29.47 6.41 8.58
C ASP A 164 -30.72 6.37 9.48
N THR A 165 -30.68 5.68 10.63
CA THR A 165 -31.82 5.70 11.57
C THR A 165 -32.05 7.10 12.17
N GLU A 166 -30.99 7.80 12.58
CA GLU A 166 -31.11 9.13 13.17
C GLU A 166 -31.65 10.15 12.16
N THR A 167 -31.22 10.07 10.90
CA THR A 167 -31.75 10.96 9.85
C THR A 167 -33.21 10.69 9.52
N MET A 168 -33.65 9.42 9.58
CA MET A 168 -35.06 9.05 9.40
C MET A 168 -35.92 9.54 10.57
N GLU A 169 -35.42 9.45 11.80
CA GLU A 169 -36.08 9.98 12.99
C GLU A 169 -36.18 11.52 12.95
N ARG A 170 -35.12 12.22 12.56
CA ARG A 170 -35.12 13.68 12.39
C ARG A 170 -36.18 14.13 11.38
N LYS A 171 -36.30 13.44 10.23
CA LYS A 171 -37.33 13.73 9.23
C LYS A 171 -38.74 13.49 9.75
N ARG A 172 -38.95 12.47 10.61
CA ARG A 172 -40.25 12.18 11.20
C ARG A 172 -40.67 13.27 12.20
N ILE A 173 -39.76 13.70 13.06
CA ILE A 173 -39.98 14.80 14.00
C ILE A 173 -40.23 16.11 13.24
N GLU A 174 -39.47 16.41 12.20
CA GLU A 174 -39.65 17.62 11.40
C GLU A 174 -41.02 17.64 10.71
N ALA A 175 -41.49 16.50 10.20
CA ALA A 175 -42.83 16.36 9.62
C ALA A 175 -43.95 16.54 10.66
N GLU A 176 -43.78 16.01 11.87
CA GLU A 176 -44.73 16.21 12.98
C GLU A 176 -44.77 17.65 13.46
N VAL A 177 -43.60 18.31 13.61
CA VAL A 177 -43.51 19.73 13.96
C VAL A 177 -44.15 20.60 12.89
N LYS A 178 -43.95 20.28 11.61
CA LYS A 178 -44.57 21.01 10.50
C LYS A 178 -46.09 20.84 10.51
N LYS A 179 -46.60 19.62 10.71
CA LYS A 179 -48.04 19.36 10.85
C LYS A 179 -48.64 20.03 12.09
N ALA A 180 -47.94 20.07 13.21
CA ALA A 180 -48.39 20.77 14.42
C ALA A 180 -48.44 22.30 14.23
N LYS A 181 -47.48 22.87 13.47
CA LYS A 181 -47.50 24.27 13.05
C LYS A 181 -48.63 24.58 12.08
N GLU A 182 -48.92 23.69 11.12
CA GLU A 182 -50.01 23.85 10.14
C GLU A 182 -51.40 23.63 10.76
N ASN A 183 -51.54 22.71 11.73
CA ASN A 183 -52.79 22.45 12.45
C ASN A 183 -53.07 23.45 13.59
N GLY A 184 -52.27 24.51 13.73
CA GLY A 184 -52.67 25.70 14.48
C GLY A 184 -52.97 25.48 15.97
N VAL A 185 -52.19 24.63 16.67
CA VAL A 185 -52.05 24.78 18.14
C VAL A 185 -50.87 25.70 18.39
N VAL A 186 -51.03 26.94 17.97
CA VAL A 186 -50.28 28.07 18.49
C VAL A 186 -51.29 28.85 19.33
N GLU A 187 -51.60 28.33 20.52
CA GLU A 187 -51.71 29.27 21.63
C GLU A 187 -50.35 29.97 21.65
N GLU A 188 -50.34 31.24 21.27
CA GLU A 188 -49.29 32.16 21.65
C GLU A 188 -49.18 32.06 23.19
N VAL A 189 -48.29 31.19 23.68
CA VAL A 189 -47.67 31.43 24.96
C VAL A 189 -46.82 32.66 24.73
N LYS A 190 -47.47 33.82 24.81
CA LYS A 190 -46.84 35.11 25.02
C LYS A 190 -45.82 34.85 26.09
N GLU A 191 -44.56 35.07 25.74
CA GLU A 191 -43.48 35.19 26.70
C GLU A 191 -43.99 36.15 27.76
N ALA A 192 -44.38 35.59 28.91
CA ALA A 192 -44.59 36.35 30.12
C ALA A 192 -43.19 36.88 30.45
N VAL A 193 -42.88 38.06 29.92
CA VAL A 193 -41.77 38.88 30.31
C VAL A 193 -41.96 39.10 31.81
N LEU A 194 -41.29 38.27 32.60
CA LEU A 194 -41.19 38.41 34.03
C LEU A 194 -40.37 39.69 34.25
N THR A 195 -41.07 40.79 34.48
CA THR A 195 -40.47 42.04 34.95
C THR A 195 -39.71 41.73 36.23
N LYS A 196 -38.37 41.79 36.15
CA LYS A 196 -37.48 41.69 37.30
C LYS A 196 -37.85 42.80 38.28
N THR A 197 -38.49 42.45 39.38
CA THR A 197 -38.48 43.24 40.60
C THR A 197 -37.28 42.81 41.44
N ASP A 198 -36.49 43.79 41.88
CA ASP A 198 -35.28 43.64 42.68
C ASP A 198 -35.58 43.11 44.09
N ALA A 199 -35.69 41.79 44.23
CA ALA A 199 -35.58 41.10 45.52
C ALA A 199 -34.89 39.74 45.34
N PRO A 200 -33.84 39.41 46.13
CA PRO A 200 -33.07 38.19 45.92
C PRO A 200 -33.85 36.94 46.34
N ILE A 201 -34.17 36.09 45.35
CA ILE A 201 -34.68 34.74 45.55
C ILE A 201 -33.48 33.81 45.83
N GLN A 202 -33.42 33.23 47.03
CA GLN A 202 -32.42 32.22 47.37
C GLN A 202 -32.83 30.85 46.80
N LEU A 203 -32.18 30.42 45.72
CA LEU A 203 -32.26 29.05 45.20
C LEU A 203 -30.93 28.34 45.45
N SER A 204 -30.87 27.56 46.52
CA SER A 204 -29.72 26.72 46.87
C SER A 204 -29.76 25.38 46.15
N LEU A 205 -29.20 25.31 44.94
CA LEU A 205 -28.84 24.05 44.28
C LEU A 205 -27.33 23.83 44.37
N GLY A 206 -26.91 23.01 45.34
CA GLY A 206 -25.52 22.67 45.56
C GLY A 206 -25.01 21.63 44.57
N LEU A 207 -24.35 22.07 43.49
CA LEU A 207 -23.46 21.23 42.69
C LEU A 207 -22.06 21.86 42.68
N LYS A 208 -21.13 21.22 43.38
CA LYS A 208 -19.71 21.58 43.43
C LYS A 208 -19.08 21.42 42.05
N LYS A 209 -18.52 22.49 41.48
CA LYS A 209 -17.53 22.43 40.41
C LYS A 209 -16.39 23.38 40.71
N ALA A 210 -15.19 22.80 40.83
CA ALA A 210 -13.94 23.51 41.00
C ALA A 210 -13.54 24.24 39.70
N GLU A 211 -13.09 25.48 39.84
CA GLU A 211 -12.45 26.29 38.81
C GLU A 211 -11.01 25.83 38.55
N THR A 212 -10.59 25.90 37.29
CA THR A 212 -9.27 26.42 36.95
C THR A 212 -9.34 27.09 35.57
N GLN A 213 -8.70 28.25 35.46
CA GLN A 213 -8.95 29.30 34.47
C GLN A 213 -8.41 29.05 33.04
N PRO A 214 -8.92 29.81 32.05
CA PRO A 214 -8.46 29.80 30.66
C PRO A 214 -7.37 30.85 30.38
N GLU A 215 -6.33 30.47 29.64
CA GLU A 215 -5.38 31.42 29.03
C GLU A 215 -5.08 31.01 27.57
N LYS A 216 -5.21 31.95 26.63
CA LYS A 216 -4.75 31.92 25.23
C LYS A 216 -4.54 33.38 24.78
N PRO A 217 -3.80 33.69 23.68
CA PRO A 217 -2.72 32.98 23.00
C PRO A 217 -1.51 33.90 22.69
N LYS A 218 -0.31 33.35 22.40
CA LYS A 218 0.75 34.10 21.69
C LYS A 218 1.34 33.29 20.55
N VAL A 219 0.97 33.71 19.34
CA VAL A 219 1.52 33.28 18.05
C VAL A 219 2.89 33.92 17.87
N LYS A 220 3.95 33.12 17.73
CA LYS A 220 5.25 33.58 17.23
C LYS A 220 5.46 33.03 15.82
N LYS A 221 5.74 33.94 14.90
CA LYS A 221 5.98 33.73 13.47
C LYS A 221 7.38 33.12 13.28
N ASN A 222 7.49 32.12 12.42
CA ASN A 222 8.76 31.54 11.98
C ASN A 222 9.46 32.49 10.98
N PRO A 223 10.74 32.86 11.18
CA PRO A 223 11.51 33.72 10.29
C PRO A 223 12.36 32.87 9.33
N PHE A 224 11.73 32.18 8.38
CA PHE A 224 12.46 31.53 7.29
C PHE A 224 11.73 31.74 5.97
N GLY A 225 11.81 32.97 5.48
CA GLY A 225 11.52 33.31 4.10
C GLY A 225 12.81 33.28 3.27
N ALA A 226 12.68 32.78 2.05
CA ALA A 226 13.59 32.93 0.92
C ALA A 226 14.82 31.99 0.83
N ALA A 227 14.61 30.84 0.19
CA ALA A 227 15.60 30.28 -0.73
C ALA A 227 14.90 29.75 -1.98
N LYS A 228 14.77 30.62 -3.00
CA LYS A 228 14.44 30.21 -4.37
C LYS A 228 15.73 29.66 -4.99
N SER A 229 15.82 28.33 -5.18
CA SER A 229 16.84 27.73 -6.05
C SER A 229 16.16 27.15 -7.29
N LYS A 230 16.42 27.81 -8.43
CA LYS A 230 16.11 27.36 -9.78
C LYS A 230 16.90 26.07 -10.06
N VAL A 231 16.23 24.97 -10.42
CA VAL A 231 16.86 23.84 -11.10
C VAL A 231 16.08 23.56 -12.38
N SER A 232 16.78 23.76 -13.48
CA SER A 232 16.38 23.52 -14.86
C SER A 232 16.20 22.03 -15.16
N LYS A 233 15.08 21.69 -15.80
CA LYS A 233 14.85 20.42 -16.50
C LYS A 233 15.72 20.35 -17.78
N PRO A 234 16.45 19.25 -18.04
CA PRO A 234 16.72 18.81 -19.40
C PRO A 234 15.65 17.80 -19.87
N LYS A 235 15.34 17.90 -21.16
CA LYS A 235 14.36 17.15 -21.95
C LYS A 235 14.89 15.74 -22.28
N PRO A 236 14.03 14.71 -22.43
CA PRO A 236 14.47 13.37 -22.80
C PRO A 236 14.81 13.27 -24.29
N GLU A 237 16.05 12.86 -24.58
CA GLU A 237 16.52 12.46 -25.90
C GLU A 237 16.13 10.99 -26.16
N LYS A 238 15.50 10.74 -27.30
CA LYS A 238 15.10 9.41 -27.75
C LYS A 238 16.34 8.67 -28.25
N ALA A 239 16.61 7.49 -27.69
CA ALA A 239 17.57 6.55 -28.25
C ALA A 239 16.85 5.25 -28.60
N GLU A 240 16.72 5.00 -29.90
CA GLU A 240 16.52 3.69 -30.50
C GLU A 240 17.42 2.64 -29.84
N LYS A 241 16.87 1.45 -29.57
CA LYS A 241 17.67 0.26 -29.34
C LYS A 241 17.08 -0.87 -30.16
N ASP A 242 17.89 -1.25 -31.13
CA ASP A 242 17.64 -2.26 -32.14
C ASP A 242 17.23 -3.62 -31.57
N ASP A 243 16.22 -4.17 -32.22
CA ASP A 243 15.61 -5.48 -32.02
C ASP A 243 16.53 -6.63 -32.49
N VAL A 244 17.69 -6.79 -31.86
CA VAL A 244 18.60 -7.94 -32.12
C VAL A 244 17.99 -9.24 -31.58
N PHE A 245 17.28 -9.16 -30.45
CA PHE A 245 16.65 -10.32 -29.81
C PHE A 245 15.43 -10.83 -30.59
N LYS A 246 14.67 -9.92 -31.21
CA LYS A 246 13.51 -10.24 -32.04
C LYS A 246 13.91 -10.90 -33.35
N LYS A 247 15.04 -10.47 -33.95
CA LYS A 247 15.62 -11.13 -35.13
C LYS A 247 16.07 -12.57 -34.83
N LEU A 248 16.68 -12.82 -33.67
CA LEU A 248 17.16 -14.16 -33.31
C LEU A 248 16.00 -15.15 -33.08
N MET A 249 14.94 -14.72 -32.38
CA MET A 249 13.76 -15.55 -32.13
C MET A 249 12.96 -15.84 -33.40
N LEU A 250 12.87 -14.89 -34.35
CA LEU A 250 12.23 -15.15 -35.65
C LEU A 250 13.04 -16.11 -36.52
N GLN A 251 14.37 -16.15 -36.35
CA GLN A 251 15.23 -17.07 -37.08
C GLN A 251 15.07 -18.51 -36.59
N ASP A 252 14.86 -18.72 -35.29
CA ASP A 252 14.60 -20.04 -34.71
C ASP A 252 13.17 -20.53 -34.99
N MET A 253 12.18 -19.63 -35.09
CA MET A 253 10.82 -20.01 -35.49
C MET A 253 10.71 -20.38 -36.99
N LYS A 254 11.57 -19.86 -37.86
CA LYS A 254 11.61 -20.22 -39.29
C LYS A 254 12.43 -21.49 -39.58
N ARG A 255 13.16 -22.01 -38.58
CA ARG A 255 13.98 -23.24 -38.67
C ARG A 255 13.27 -24.49 -38.14
N ARG A 256 12.08 -24.34 -37.57
CA ARG A 256 11.13 -25.42 -37.30
C ARG A 256 10.07 -25.45 -38.38
#